data_AF-A0A8I0CYA5-F1
#
_entry.id   AF-A0A8I0CYA5-F1
#
_cell.length_a   1.000
_cell.length_b   1.000
_cell.length_c   1.000
_cell.angle_alpha   90.00
_cell.angle_beta   90.00
_cell.angle_gamma   90.00
#
_symmetry.space_group_name_H-M   'P 1'
#
loop_
_entity.id
_entity.type
_entity.pdbx_description
1 polymer ?
#
loop_
_entity_poly.entity_id
_entity_poly.type
_entity_poly.pdbx_seq_one_letter_code
_entity_poly.pdbx_strand_id
1 'polypeptide(L)' 'MTIYLRSSITGKVLTQEEWQHSLYEWDDEGGASDPADEFIEVVKDEEGNWIEKNSAHNSDG' A
#
# COMPACT_ATOMS: atom_id res chain seq x y z
N MET A 1 -2.51 15.65 -1.12
CA MET A 1 -1.29 14.82 -1.28
C MET A 1 -1.78 13.40 -1.50
N THR A 2 -1.51 12.79 -2.65
CA THR A 2 -1.98 11.43 -2.95
C THR A 2 -0.96 10.43 -2.42
N ILE A 3 -1.41 9.52 -1.56
CA ILE A 3 -0.60 8.43 -1.01
C ILE A 3 -0.87 7.18 -1.85
N TYR A 4 0.21 6.51 -2.27
CA TYR A 4 0.15 5.24 -2.98
C TYR A 4 0.63 4.12 -2.06
N LEU A 5 -0.10 3.03 -2.06
CA LEU A 5 0.12 1.86 -1.22
C LEU A 5 0.29 0.66 -2.13
N ARG A 6 1.36 -0.12 -1.91
CA ARG A 6 1.59 -1.40 -2.57
C ARG A 6 1.22 -2.53 -1.62
N SER A 7 0.31 -3.40 -2.05
CA SER A 7 0.02 -4.66 -1.36
C SER A 7 1.25 -5.57 -1.40
N SER A 8 1.69 -6.04 -0.24
CA SER A 8 2.84 -6.97 -0.14
C SER A 8 2.50 -8.38 -0.62
N ILE A 9 1.21 -8.71 -0.68
CA ILE A 9 0.73 -10.03 -1.11
C ILE A 9 0.52 -10.05 -2.62
N THR A 10 -0.15 -9.03 -3.17
CA THR A 10 -0.55 -9.01 -4.59
C THR A 10 0.36 -8.16 -5.47
N GLY A 11 1.22 -7.32 -4.88
CA GLY A 11 2.05 -6.36 -5.61
C GLY A 11 1.25 -5.22 -6.27
N LYS A 12 -0.07 -5.16 -6.08
CA LYS A 12 -0.93 -4.11 -6.63
C LYS A 12 -0.65 -2.78 -5.95
N VAL A 13 -0.54 -1.73 -6.74
CA VAL A 13 -0.44 -0.35 -6.25
C VAL A 13 -1.81 0.30 -6.37
N LEU A 14 -2.28 0.86 -5.26
CA LEU A 14 -3.56 1.54 -5.14
C LEU A 14 -3.37 2.83 -4.34
N THR A 15 -4.33 3.75 -4.39
CA THR A 15 -4.26 4.96 -3.57
C THR A 15 -4.80 4.68 -2.17
N GLN A 16 -4.47 5.52 -1.19
CA GLN A 16 -5.07 5.43 0.15
C GLN A 16 -6.60 5.52 0.11
N GLU A 17 -7.17 6.25 -0.84
CA GLU A 17 -8.63 6.33 -1.02
C GLU A 17 -9.19 4.99 -1.50
N GLU A 18 -8.58 4.37 -2.51
CA GLU A 18 -8.96 3.04 -3.02
C GLU A 18 -8.80 1.96 -1.95
N TRP A 19 -7.76 2.06 -1.10
CA TRP A 19 -7.56 1.16 0.03
C TRP A 19 -8.69 1.27 1.04
N GLN A 20 -9.00 2.50 1.47
CA GLN A 20 -10.08 2.75 2.43
C GLN A 20 -11.42 2.28 1.85
N HIS A 21 -11.69 2.58 0.58
CA HIS A 21 -12.87 2.08 -0.11
C HIS A 21 -12.94 0.56 -0.12
N SER A 22 -11.82 -0.10 -0.44
CA SER A 22 -11.75 -1.56 -0.38
C SER A 22 -12.13 -2.03 1.02
N LEU A 23 -11.53 -1.51 2.09
CA LEU A 23 -11.84 -1.89 3.47
C LEU A 23 -13.33 -1.74 3.84
N TYR A 24 -13.99 -0.68 3.36
CA TYR A 24 -15.42 -0.48 3.60
C TYR A 24 -16.29 -1.55 2.92
N GLU A 25 -15.85 -2.13 1.81
CA GLU A 25 -16.57 -3.22 1.12
C GLU A 25 -16.47 -4.57 1.85
N TRP A 26 -15.49 -4.76 2.75
CA TRP A 26 -15.35 -6.01 3.52
C TRP A 26 -16.18 -6.04 4.83
N ASP A 27 -16.75 -4.91 5.26
CA ASP A 27 -17.49 -4.81 6.53
C ASP A 27 -18.96 -5.28 6.41
N ASP A 28 -19.54 -5.33 5.21
CA ASP A 28 -20.97 -5.63 5.01
C ASP A 28 -21.29 -7.14 4.94
N GLU A 29 -20.30 -8.00 4.64
CA GLU A 29 -20.47 -9.47 4.57
C GLU A 29 -19.46 -10.23 5.45
N GLY A 30 -19.70 -10.24 6.76
CA GLY A 30 -19.36 -11.39 7.62
C GLY A 30 -17.93 -11.95 7.52
N GLY A 31 -16.92 -11.08 7.61
CA GLY A 31 -15.54 -11.33 8.03
C GLY A 31 -14.99 -12.76 7.97
N ALA A 32 -14.57 -13.21 6.80
CA ALA A 32 -13.43 -14.11 6.73
C ALA A 32 -12.18 -13.27 7.03
N SER A 33 -11.42 -13.64 8.06
CA SER A 33 -10.11 -13.03 8.33
C SER A 33 -9.14 -13.44 7.24
N ASP A 34 -9.23 -12.81 6.07
CA ASP A 34 -8.16 -12.83 5.09
C ASP A 34 -6.88 -12.30 5.76
N PRO A 35 -5.69 -12.85 5.44
CA PRO A 35 -4.45 -12.37 6.00
C PRO A 35 -4.40 -10.86 5.79
N ALA A 36 -4.27 -10.10 6.88
CA ALA A 36 -4.23 -8.65 6.83
C ALA A 36 -3.21 -8.23 5.77
N ASP A 37 -3.69 -7.77 4.62
CA ASP A 37 -2.83 -7.42 3.50
C ASP A 37 -1.96 -6.25 3.96
N GLU A 38 -0.64 -6.48 4.00
CA GLU A 38 0.29 -5.48 4.47
C GLU A 38 0.57 -4.49 3.33
N PHE A 39 0.06 -3.27 3.49
CA PHE A 39 0.22 -2.20 2.52
C PHE A 39 1.41 -1.33 2.87
N ILE A 40 2.36 -1.21 1.93
CA ILE A 40 3.56 -0.40 2.09
C ILE A 40 3.41 0.89 1.29
N GLU A 41 3.70 2.04 1.90
CA GLU A 41 3.70 3.32 1.20
C GLU A 41 4.81 3.38 0.16
N VAL A 42 4.43 3.55 -1.10
CA VAL A 42 5.34 3.62 -2.25
C VAL A 42 5.27 4.98 -2.93
N VAL A 43 6.39 5.40 -3.51
CA VAL A 43 6.52 6.60 -4.33
C VAL A 43 7.19 6.24 -5.65
N LYS A 44 7.00 7.06 -6.68
CA LYS A 44 7.76 6.91 -7.92
C LYS A 44 9.14 7.54 -7.76
N ASP A 45 10.17 6.81 -8.15
CA ASP A 45 11.51 7.35 -8.32
C ASP A 45 11.62 8.18 -9.62
N GLU A 46 12.80 8.74 -9.89
CA GLU A 46 13.08 9.55 -11.09
C GLU A 46 12.91 8.78 -12.41
N GLU A 47 13.14 7.47 -12.40
CA GLU A 47 12.91 6.54 -13.50
C GLU A 47 11.45 6.09 -13.61
N GLY A 48 10.61 6.43 -12.63
CA GLY A 48 9.18 6.14 -12.60
C GLY A 48 8.81 4.76 -12.03
N ASN A 49 9.76 4.08 -11.37
CA ASN A 49 9.51 2.82 -10.67
C ASN A 49 8.92 3.07 -9.28
N TRP A 50 8.05 2.15 -8.84
CA TRP A 50 7.47 2.21 -7.49
C TRP A 50 8.47 1.68 -6.46
N ILE A 51 8.97 2.59 -5.62
CA ILE A 51 9.89 2.29 -4.52
C ILE A 51 9.22 2.55 -3.17
N GLU A 52 9.64 1.82 -2.14
CA GLU A 52 9.13 1.99 -0.78
C GLU A 52 9.64 3.31 -0.20
N LYS A 53 8.73 4.16 0.28
CA LYS A 53 9.09 5.48 0.80
C LYS A 53 9.95 5.39 2.07
N ASN A 54 9.82 4.30 2.84
CA ASN A 54 10.58 4.09 4.07
C ASN A 54 11.99 3.54 3.84
N SER A 55 12.31 2.99 2.66
CA SER A 55 13.65 2.42 2.40
C SER A 55 14.77 3.47 2.37
N ALA A 56 14.44 4.76 2.31
CA ALA A 56 15.42 5.85 2.27
C ALA A 56 15.89 6.37 3.65
N HIS A 57 15.53 5.72 4.76
CA HIS A 57 16.02 6.09 6.09
C HIS A 57 16.82 4.94 6.70
N ASN A 58 18.06 4.75 6.25
CA ASN A 58 19.22 4.22 6.99
C ASN A 58 20.29 3.72 6.01
N SER A 59 20.94 4.66 5.31
CA SER A 59 22.28 4.47 4.75
C SER A 59 23.03 5.81 4.84
N ASP A 60 23.12 6.32 6.06
CA ASP A 60 24.00 7.40 6.51
C ASP A 60 24.41 6.98 7.93
N GLY A 61 25.64 6.68 8.32
CA GLY A 61 26.97 6.71 7.72
C GLY A 61 27.93 6.40 8.87
#